data_AF-A0A536I973-F1
#
_entry.id   AF-A0A536I973-F1
#
_cell.length_a   1.000
_cell.length_b   1.000
_cell.length_c   1.000
_cell.angle_alpha   90.00
_cell.angle_beta   90.00
_cell.angle_gamma   90.00
#
_symmetry.space_group_name_H-M   'P 1'
#
loop_
_entity.id
_entity.type
_entity.pdbx_description
1 polymer ?
#
loop_
_entity_poly.entity_id
_entity_poly.type
_entity_poly.pdbx_seq_one_letter_code
_entity_poly.pdbx_strand_id
1 'polypeptide(L)'
;MIAIHDSARPFAPPSLFARCVDVARREGSAVAGLPLADTVRRADEAGAATEEVAREGLWSAQTPQVFRREVLAAARASARDRSFGDDAAAVRAAGLPVRMVLGERRNLKITTGEDLAYARELVEKGLVGLAALQAR
;
A
#
# COMPACT_ATOMS: atom_id res chain seq x y z
N MET A 1 0.03 16.68 7.38
CA MET A 1 -0.10 15.38 6.67
C MET A 1 -0.61 14.34 7.64
N ILE A 2 -1.36 13.37 7.16
CA ILE A 2 -1.77 12.18 7.90
C ILE A 2 -1.20 10.99 7.15
N ALA A 3 -0.40 10.17 7.83
CA ALA A 3 0.10 8.91 7.29
C ALA A 3 -0.62 7.77 8.01
N ILE A 4 -1.18 6.84 7.23
CA ILE A 4 -1.89 5.67 7.71
C ILE A 4 -1.05 4.46 7.30
N HIS A 5 -0.63 3.67 8.28
CA HIS A 5 0.28 2.56 8.08
C HIS A 5 -0.22 1.30 8.76
N ASP A 6 -0.13 0.17 8.06
CA ASP A 6 -0.49 -1.12 8.64
C ASP A 6 0.64 -1.58 9.55
N SER A 7 0.35 -1.83 10.83
CA SER A 7 1.33 -2.40 11.76
C SER A 7 1.85 -3.77 11.30
N ALA A 8 1.06 -4.49 10.51
CA ALA A 8 1.44 -5.74 9.85
C ALA A 8 2.52 -5.57 8.76
N ARG A 9 2.95 -4.34 8.45
CA ARG A 9 4.06 -4.03 7.52
C ARG A 9 5.26 -3.44 8.27
N PRO A 10 6.04 -4.26 9.00
CA PRO A 10 7.06 -3.76 9.91
C PRO A 10 8.31 -3.20 9.22
N PHE A 11 8.48 -3.42 7.91
CA PHE A 11 9.73 -3.17 7.19
C PHE A 11 9.64 -2.03 6.17
N ALA A 12 8.62 -1.18 6.23
CA ALA A 12 8.56 0.04 5.44
C ALA A 12 9.74 0.96 5.80
N PRO A 13 10.65 1.28 4.88
CA PRO A 13 11.81 2.11 5.20
C PRO A 13 11.38 3.58 5.35
N PRO A 14 12.09 4.39 6.19
CA PRO A 14 11.79 5.81 6.34
C PRO A 14 11.76 6.59 5.02
N SER A 15 12.60 6.20 4.05
CA SER A 15 12.62 6.79 2.71
C SER A 15 11.30 6.62 1.96
N LEU A 16 10.56 5.52 2.17
CA LEU A 16 9.24 5.32 1.56
C LEU A 16 8.24 6.35 2.12
N PHE A 17 8.24 6.57 3.43
CA PHE A 17 7.39 7.59 4.05
C PHE A 17 7.71 8.98 3.52
N ALA A 18 8.99 9.34 3.40
CA ALA A 18 9.42 10.63 2.85
C ALA A 18 8.88 10.83 1.42
N ARG A 19 9.06 9.85 0.52
CA ARG A 19 8.53 9.90 -0.85
C ARG A 19 7.00 10.08 -0.88
N CYS A 20 6.26 9.32 -0.07
CA CYS A 20 4.81 9.45 -0.01
C CYS A 20 4.38 10.82 0.55
N VAL A 21 5.06 11.34 1.57
CA VAL A 21 4.80 12.68 2.11
C VAL A 21 5.02 13.76 1.06
N ASP A 22 6.11 13.69 0.31
CA ASP A 22 6.43 14.68 -0.71
C ASP A 22 5.42 14.67 -1.87
N VAL A 23 5.00 13.49 -2.31
CA VAL A 23 3.94 13.36 -3.34
C VAL A 23 2.61 13.87 -2.80
N ALA A 24 2.17 13.44 -1.61
CA ALA A 24 0.91 13.88 -1.04
C ALA A 24 0.90 15.40 -0.75
N ARG A 25 2.05 15.98 -0.40
CA ARG A 25 2.20 17.44 -0.27
C ARG A 25 1.92 18.17 -1.57
N ARG A 26 2.24 17.62 -2.74
CA ARG A 26 1.98 18.26 -4.04
C ARG A 26 0.59 17.92 -4.58
N GLU A 27 0.18 16.67 -4.45
CA GLU A 27 -0.97 16.07 -5.16
C GLU A 27 -2.19 15.82 -4.27
N GLY A 28 -2.09 16.09 -2.97
CA GLY A 28 -3.17 15.89 -1.99
C GLY A 28 -3.14 14.51 -1.32
N SER A 29 -2.68 13.48 -2.03
CA SER A 29 -2.66 12.10 -1.54
C SER A 29 -1.56 11.27 -2.22
N ALA A 30 -1.09 10.21 -1.56
CA ALA A 30 -0.10 9.28 -2.06
C ALA A 30 -0.32 7.89 -1.43
N VAL A 31 -0.21 6.84 -2.23
CA VAL A 31 -0.31 5.44 -1.79
C VAL A 31 0.92 4.70 -2.26
N ALA A 32 1.64 4.07 -1.32
CA ALA A 32 2.71 3.15 -1.66
C ALA A 32 2.12 1.94 -2.42
N GLY A 33 2.81 1.45 -3.44
CA GLY A 33 2.39 0.23 -4.13
C GLY A 33 3.42 -0.26 -5.14
N LEU A 34 3.20 -1.45 -5.69
CA LEU A 34 4.05 -2.03 -6.73
C LEU A 34 3.20 -2.37 -7.95
N PRO A 35 3.68 -2.12 -9.17
CA PRO A 35 3.06 -2.68 -10.37
C PRO A 35 2.93 -4.20 -10.24
N LEU A 36 1.82 -4.77 -10.70
CA LEU A 36 1.66 -6.23 -10.69
C LEU A 36 2.65 -6.88 -11.66
N ALA A 37 3.39 -7.85 -11.14
CA ALA A 37 4.38 -8.60 -11.89
C ALA A 37 3.84 -9.93 -12.43
N ASP A 38 2.82 -10.49 -11.78
CA ASP A 38 2.26 -11.78 -12.16
C ASP A 38 1.05 -11.58 -13.09
N THR A 39 0.71 -12.63 -13.85
CA THR A 39 -0.51 -12.66 -14.66
C THR A 39 -1.74 -12.59 -13.76
N VAL A 40 -2.69 -11.72 -14.09
CA VAL A 40 -3.93 -11.54 -13.33
C VAL A 40 -5.07 -12.21 -14.08
N ARG A 41 -5.86 -13.02 -13.38
CA ARG A 41 -7.08 -13.62 -13.93
C ARG A 41 -8.26 -13.36 -13.01
N ARG A 42 -9.43 -13.18 -13.60
CA ARG A 42 -10.70 -13.30 -12.90
C ARG A 42 -11.06 -14.78 -12.84
N ALA A 43 -11.59 -15.21 -11.70
CA ALA A 43 -12.10 -16.56 -11.52
C ALA A 43 -13.52 -16.50 -10.96
N ASP A 44 -14.31 -17.54 -11.21
CA ASP A 44 -15.62 -17.74 -10.58
C ASP A 44 -15.48 -18.35 -9.17
N GLU A 45 -16.62 -18.60 -8.52
CA GLU A 45 -16.65 -19.18 -7.17
C GLU A 45 -16.07 -20.60 -7.10
N ALA A 46 -16.05 -21.33 -8.21
CA ALA A 46 -15.45 -22.67 -8.30
C ALA A 46 -13.93 -22.62 -8.59
N GLY A 47 -13.37 -21.41 -8.78
CA GLY A 47 -11.96 -21.20 -9.09
C GLY A 47 -11.61 -21.39 -10.57
N ALA A 48 -12.61 -21.53 -11.45
CA ALA A 48 -12.35 -21.59 -12.88
C ALA A 48 -12.03 -20.19 -13.41
N ALA A 49 -10.92 -20.07 -14.15
CA ALA A 49 -10.53 -18.80 -14.76
C ALA A 49 -11.55 -18.37 -15.83
N THR A 50 -12.15 -17.20 -15.67
CA THR A 50 -13.17 -16.64 -16.56
C THR A 50 -12.62 -15.59 -17.52
N GLU A 51 -11.56 -14.89 -17.13
CA GLU A 51 -10.98 -13.78 -17.90
C GLU A 51 -9.50 -13.62 -17.55
N GLU A 52 -8.64 -13.34 -18.53
CA GLU A 52 -7.30 -12.79 -18.27
C GLU A 52 -7.38 -11.25 -18.27
N VAL A 53 -6.91 -10.64 -17.19
CA VAL A 53 -6.94 -9.18 -17.02
C VAL A 53 -5.57 -8.62 -17.41
N ALA A 54 -5.57 -7.64 -18.32
CA ALA A 54 -4.37 -6.89 -18.67
C ALA A 54 -3.77 -6.24 -17.41
N ARG A 55 -2.51 -6.58 -17.09
CA ARG A 55 -1.85 -6.12 -15.87
C ARG A 55 -1.27 -4.71 -15.99
N GLU A 56 -1.22 -4.17 -17.20
CA GLU A 56 -0.70 -2.84 -17.50
C GLU A 56 -1.47 -1.77 -16.70
N GLY A 57 -0.77 -1.04 -15.84
CA GLY A 57 -1.39 -0.04 -14.97
C GLY A 57 -2.07 -0.60 -13.71
N LEU A 58 -2.04 -1.91 -13.47
CA LEU A 58 -2.50 -2.51 -12.21
C LEU A 58 -1.39 -2.53 -11.16
N TRP A 59 -1.75 -2.19 -9.93
CA TRP A 59 -0.82 -2.09 -8.81
C TRP A 59 -1.35 -2.85 -7.60
N SER A 60 -0.45 -3.55 -6.90
CA SER A 60 -0.68 -4.02 -5.54
C SER A 60 -0.45 -2.87 -4.57
N ALA A 61 -1.52 -2.42 -3.91
CA ALA A 61 -1.44 -1.37 -2.92
C ALA A 61 -0.74 -1.84 -1.64
N GLN A 62 0.09 -0.96 -1.09
CA GLN A 62 0.75 -1.09 0.19
C GLN A 62 0.37 0.09 1.10
N THR A 63 0.89 0.09 2.32
CA THR A 63 0.93 1.26 3.19
C THR A 63 2.41 1.63 3.43
N PRO A 64 2.76 2.91 3.63
CA PRO A 64 1.88 3.99 4.06
C PRO A 64 1.00 4.56 2.94
N GLN A 65 -0.22 4.91 3.32
CA GLN A 65 -1.07 5.84 2.59
C GLN A 65 -0.97 7.20 3.27
N VAL A 66 -0.66 8.24 2.51
CA VAL A 66 -0.40 9.59 3.05
C VAL A 66 -1.34 10.58 2.39
N PHE A 67 -2.00 11.38 3.21
CA PHE A 67 -3.01 12.34 2.76
C PHE A 67 -2.73 13.71 3.37
N ARG A 68 -3.08 14.77 2.63
CA ARG A 68 -3.35 16.06 3.27
C ARG A 68 -4.58 15.90 4.17
N ARG A 69 -4.62 16.63 5.28
CA ARG A 69 -5.65 16.46 6.30
C ARG A 69 -7.04 16.77 5.73
N GLU A 70 -7.13 17.86 4.98
CA GLU A 70 -8.33 18.35 4.33
C GLU A 70 -8.88 17.37 3.28
N VAL A 71 -8.00 16.70 2.52
CA VAL A 71 -8.37 15.67 1.54
C VAL A 71 -9.01 14.47 2.24
N LEU A 72 -8.35 13.96 3.28
CA LEU A 72 -8.87 12.81 4.02
C LEU A 72 -10.18 13.14 4.76
N ALA A 73 -10.27 14.34 5.37
CA ALA A 73 -11.47 14.79 6.06
C ALA A 73 -12.65 14.93 5.09
N ALA A 74 -12.45 15.54 3.91
CA ALA A 74 -13.48 15.66 2.89
C ALA A 74 -13.95 14.28 2.40
N ALA A 75 -13.01 13.35 2.16
CA ALA A 75 -13.33 12.00 1.73
C ALA A 75 -14.20 11.25 2.77
N ARG A 76 -13.80 11.30 4.04
CA ARG A 76 -14.55 10.67 5.14
C ARG A 76 -15.92 11.31 5.35
N ALA A 77 -16.04 12.63 5.23
CA ALA A 77 -17.33 13.31 5.31
C ALA A 77 -18.28 12.90 4.17
N SER A 78 -17.74 12.63 2.98
CA SER A 78 -18.53 12.17 1.82
C SER A 78 -18.92 10.68 1.87
N ALA A 79 -18.25 9.89 2.73
CA ALA A 79 -18.44 8.45 2.80
C ALA A 79 -19.85 8.03 3.27
N ARG A 80 -20.53 8.87 4.06
CA ARG A 80 -21.83 8.52 4.70
C ARG A 80 -21.74 7.13 5.36
N ASP A 81 -22.66 6.23 5.04
CA ASP A 81 -22.73 4.85 5.56
C ASP A 81 -21.95 3.83 4.70
N ARG A 82 -21.20 4.28 3.69
CA ARG A 82 -20.44 3.39 2.81
C ARG A 82 -19.16 2.95 3.51
N SER A 83 -18.92 1.65 3.52
CA SER A 83 -17.61 1.08 3.87
C SER A 83 -16.69 1.06 2.65
N PHE A 84 -15.42 1.34 2.87
CA PHE A 84 -14.37 1.24 1.88
C PHE A 84 -13.29 0.28 2.38
N GLY A 85 -12.62 -0.41 1.46
CA GLY A 85 -11.53 -1.34 1.80
C GLY A 85 -10.32 -0.64 2.42
N ASP A 86 -10.09 0.63 2.07
CA ASP A 86 -9.07 1.50 2.67
C ASP A 86 -9.43 2.99 2.51
N ASP A 87 -8.62 3.88 3.11
CA ASP A 87 -8.82 5.34 3.04
C ASP A 87 -8.59 5.89 1.61
N ALA A 88 -7.71 5.28 0.82
CA ALA A 88 -7.49 5.67 -0.57
C ALA A 88 -8.73 5.46 -1.45
N ALA A 89 -9.45 4.35 -1.25
CA ALA A 89 -10.71 4.06 -1.93
C ALA A 89 -11.78 5.08 -1.55
N ALA A 90 -11.85 5.50 -0.27
CA ALA A 90 -12.74 6.58 0.16
C ALA A 90 -12.39 7.91 -0.54
N VAL A 91 -11.10 8.25 -0.65
CA VAL A 91 -10.64 9.46 -1.36
C VAL A 91 -11.00 9.41 -2.85
N ARG A 92 -10.80 8.27 -3.52
CA ARG A 92 -11.21 8.10 -4.93
C ARG A 92 -12.72 8.23 -5.11
N ALA A 93 -13.50 7.64 -4.22
CA ALA A 93 -14.96 7.71 -4.26
C ALA A 93 -15.50 9.13 -4.05
N ALA A 94 -14.76 9.98 -3.33
CA ALA A 94 -15.03 11.40 -3.18
C ALA A 94 -14.66 12.24 -4.43
N GLY A 95 -14.21 11.61 -5.52
CA GLY A 95 -13.79 12.28 -6.74
C GLY A 95 -12.39 12.91 -6.66
N LEU A 96 -11.66 12.69 -5.57
CA LEU A 96 -10.32 13.24 -5.37
C LEU A 96 -9.25 12.31 -5.97
N PRO A 97 -8.14 12.86 -6.47
CA PRO A 97 -7.06 12.05 -7.03
C PRO A 97 -6.37 11.23 -5.94
N VAL A 98 -5.87 10.05 -6.33
CA VAL A 98 -4.91 9.25 -5.54
C VAL A 98 -3.70 8.96 -6.42
N ARG A 99 -2.51 9.30 -5.94
CA ARG A 99 -1.26 9.05 -6.65
C ARG A 99 -0.55 7.83 -6.12
N MET A 100 -0.10 6.98 -7.03
CA MET A 100 0.73 5.83 -6.69
C MET A 100 2.19 6.27 -6.54
N VAL A 101 2.85 5.77 -5.50
CA VAL A 101 4.28 5.92 -5.24
C VAL A 101 4.89 4.54 -5.22
N LEU A 102 6.02 4.36 -5.91
CA LEU A 102 6.71 3.08 -5.93
C LEU A 102 7.09 2.67 -4.49
N GLY A 103 6.50 1.55 -4.08
CA GLY A 103 6.68 0.91 -2.78
C GLY A 103 7.95 0.09 -2.73
N GLU A 104 7.98 -0.87 -1.80
CA GLU A 104 9.16 -1.70 -1.58
C GLU A 104 8.74 -3.17 -1.57
N ARG A 105 9.49 -4.05 -2.24
CA ARG A 105 9.19 -5.50 -2.24
C ARG A 105 9.25 -6.09 -0.83
N ARG A 106 10.15 -5.58 0.01
CA ARG A 106 10.32 -6.00 1.40
C ARG A 106 9.29 -5.38 2.36
N ASN A 107 8.45 -4.46 1.89
CA ASN A 107 7.33 -3.91 2.66
C ASN A 107 6.13 -4.88 2.68
N LEU A 108 6.41 -6.14 3.02
CA LEU A 108 5.45 -7.23 3.03
C LEU A 108 4.42 -7.03 4.16
N LYS A 109 3.17 -7.42 3.89
CA LYS A 109 2.13 -7.49 4.92
C LYS A 109 2.16 -8.89 5.51
N ILE A 110 2.40 -8.99 6.81
CA ILE A 110 2.39 -10.27 7.51
C ILE A 110 0.92 -10.63 7.78
N THR A 111 0.42 -11.66 7.12
CA THR A 111 -0.97 -12.14 7.24
C THR A 111 -1.06 -13.61 7.64
N THR A 112 -0.01 -14.39 7.38
CA THR A 112 0.05 -15.83 7.63
C THR A 112 1.25 -16.20 8.51
N GLY A 113 1.27 -17.45 8.98
CA GLY A 113 2.44 -18.01 9.68
C GLY A 113 3.68 -18.10 8.79
N GLU A 114 3.49 -18.36 7.50
CA GLU A 114 4.57 -18.39 6.50
C GLU A 114 5.18 -16.99 6.29
N ASP A 115 4.34 -15.95 6.19
CA ASP A 115 4.81 -14.56 6.11
C ASP A 115 5.68 -14.20 7.32
N LEU A 116 5.28 -14.64 8.51
CA LEU A 116 6.01 -14.38 9.74
C LEU A 116 7.36 -15.12 9.78
N ALA A 117 7.41 -16.38 9.34
CA ALA A 117 8.65 -17.13 9.23
C ALA A 117 9.63 -16.45 8.27
N TYR A 118 9.13 -16.05 7.09
CA TYR A 118 9.91 -15.31 6.11
C TYR A 118 10.41 -13.96 6.65
N ALA A 119 9.55 -13.23 7.36
CA ALA A 119 9.92 -11.96 8.00
C ALA A 119 11.06 -12.12 9.02
N ARG A 120 11.06 -13.21 9.80
CA ARG A 120 12.14 -13.51 10.77
C ARG A 120 13.47 -13.75 10.06
N GLU A 121 13.46 -14.54 9.00
CA GLU A 121 14.67 -14.83 8.21
C GLU A 121 15.27 -13.56 7.61
N LEU A 122 14.43 -12.64 7.10
CA LEU A 122 14.90 -11.35 6.59
C LEU A 122 15.59 -10.50 7.67
N VAL A 123 15.07 -10.52 8.91
CA VAL A 123 15.66 -9.80 10.04
C VAL A 123 16.98 -10.44 10.46
N GLU A 124 17.03 -11.77 10.59
CA GLU A 124 18.25 -12.51 10.96
C GLU A 124 19.39 -12.28 9.96
N LYS A 125 19.07 -12.17 8.67
CA LYS A 125 20.03 -11.87 7.60
C LYS A 125 20.39 -10.38 7.49
N GLY A 126 19.83 -9.51 8.34
CA GLY A 126 20.07 -8.06 8.28
C GLY A 126 19.56 -7.38 7.01
N LEU A 127 18.58 -7.99 6.31
CA LEU A 127 18.06 -7.46 5.04
C LEU A 127 16.94 -6.43 5.23
N VAL A 128 16.35 -6.39 6.43
CA VAL A 128 15.27 -5.46 6.82
C VAL A 128 15.46 -5.00 8.28
N GLY A 129 14.60 -4.09 8.73
CA GLY A 129 14.59 -3.61 10.11
C GLY A 129 15.79 -2.72 10.45
N LEU A 130 16.07 -2.57 11.76
CA LEU A 130 17.13 -1.68 12.26
C LEU A 130 18.51 -2.07 11.75
N ALA A 131 18.82 -3.37 11.68
CA ALA A 131 20.10 -3.86 11.20
C ALA A 131 20.40 -3.37 9.77
N ALA A 132 19.40 -3.39 8.88
CA ALA A 132 19.53 -2.91 7.51
C ALA A 132 19.68 -1.38 7.40
N LEU A 133 19.18 -0.63 8.39
CA LEU A 133 19.29 0.82 8.45
C LEU A 133 20.65 1.26 9.01
N GLN A 134 21.22 0.50 9.93
CA GLN A 134 22.52 0.78 10.57
C GLN A 134 23.72 0.41 9.69
N ALA A 135 23.53 -0.47 8.71
CA ALA A 135 24.56 -0.87 7.75
C ALA A 135 24.76 0.11 6.58
N ARG A 136 24.11 1.28 6.61
CA ARG A 136 24.15 2.30 5.54
C ARG A 136 24.82 3.59 6.00
#